data_AF-A0A8D2FTW1-F1
#
_entry.id   AF-A0A8D2FTW1-F1
#
_cell.length_a   1.000
_cell.length_b   1.000
_cell.length_c   1.000
_cell.angle_alpha   90.00
_cell.angle_beta   90.00
_cell.angle_gamma   90.00
#
_symmetry.space_group_name_H-M   'P 1'
#
loop_
_entity.id
_entity.type
_entity.pdbx_description
1 polymer ?
#
loop_
_entity_poly.entity_id
_entity_poly.type
_entity_poly.pdbx_seq_one_letter_code
_entity_poly.pdbx_strand_id
1 'polypeptide(L)'
;MNGTDEGVSAWITVNFLTGSLKTPGGSSVGMLDLGGGSTQIAFLPRVEGTLQASPPGYLTALRMFNRTYKLYSYSYLGLGLMSARLAILGGVEGQPAKDGKELVSPCLSPSFKGEWEHAEVTYRVSGQKAVASLHELCAARVSEVLRNRVHRTEEVKHVDFYAFSYYYDLAAGVGLIDAEKGGSLVVGDFEIAAKYVCRTLETQPQSSPFACMDLTYVSLLLQEFGFPRSKVLKLTRKIDNVETSWALGAIFHYIDSLNRQKSPAS
;
A
#
# COMPACT_ATOMS: atom_id res chain seq x y z
N MET A 1 16.25 -3.89 8.54
CA MET A 1 15.87 -2.65 7.86
C MET A 1 14.52 -2.23 8.43
N ASN A 2 14.33 -0.96 8.81
CA ASN A 2 13.00 -0.51 9.26
C ASN A 2 12.12 -0.19 8.04
N GLY A 3 10.80 -0.04 8.22
CA GLY A 3 9.89 0.18 7.09
C GLY A 3 10.10 1.52 6.36
N THR A 4 10.63 2.56 7.02
CA THR A 4 10.94 3.83 6.35
C THR A 4 12.15 3.68 5.42
N ASP A 5 13.16 2.92 5.83
CA ASP A 5 14.33 2.57 5.01
C ASP A 5 13.92 1.71 3.80
N GLU A 6 12.96 0.79 3.98
CA GLU A 6 12.34 0.04 2.89
C GLU A 6 11.69 0.99 1.89
N GLY A 7 10.93 1.97 2.38
CA GLY A 7 10.30 2.98 1.56
C GLY A 7 11.29 3.84 0.76
N VAL A 8 12.36 4.31 1.41
CA VAL A 8 13.42 5.05 0.71
C VAL A 8 14.12 4.17 -0.34
N SER A 9 14.41 2.91 0.01
CA SER A 9 15.08 1.97 -0.88
C SER A 9 14.23 1.64 -2.11
N ALA A 10 12.93 1.39 -1.95
CA ALA A 10 12.05 1.16 -3.08
C ALA A 10 11.86 2.43 -3.94
N TRP A 11 11.84 3.63 -3.35
CA TRP A 11 11.84 4.89 -4.11
C TRP A 11 13.10 5.03 -4.97
N ILE A 12 14.28 4.67 -4.43
CA ILE A 12 15.55 4.64 -5.17
C ILE A 12 15.45 3.65 -6.33
N THR A 13 14.97 2.42 -6.09
CA THR A 13 14.79 1.40 -7.14
C THR A 13 13.97 1.96 -8.30
N VAL A 14 12.77 2.48 -8.02
CA VAL A 14 11.85 2.99 -9.06
C VAL A 14 12.47 4.16 -9.82
N ASN A 15 13.07 5.12 -9.12
CA ASN A 15 13.63 6.31 -9.77
C ASN A 15 14.96 6.04 -10.49
N PHE A 16 15.69 4.98 -10.12
CA PHE A 16 16.85 4.51 -10.88
C PHE A 16 16.42 3.82 -12.18
N LEU A 17 15.44 2.92 -12.09
CA LEU A 17 14.96 2.14 -13.23
C LEU A 17 14.22 3.03 -14.24
N THR A 18 13.44 4.00 -13.79
CA THR A 18 12.79 5.00 -14.66
C THR A 18 13.74 6.08 -15.19
N GLY A 19 15.02 6.04 -14.84
CA GLY A 19 16.04 6.97 -15.31
C GLY A 19 16.07 8.33 -14.60
N SER A 20 15.10 8.63 -13.73
CA SER A 20 14.96 9.92 -13.03
C SER A 20 16.17 10.29 -12.17
N LEU A 21 16.90 9.30 -11.60
CA LEU A 21 18.13 9.55 -10.84
C LEU A 21 19.38 9.71 -11.71
N LYS A 22 19.34 9.28 -12.98
CA LYS A 22 20.50 9.30 -13.89
C LYS A 22 20.68 10.65 -14.59
N THR A 23 19.59 11.40 -14.79
CA THR A 23 19.60 12.66 -15.54
C THR A 23 19.33 13.88 -14.64
N PRO A 24 20.20 14.92 -14.67
CA PRO A 24 19.85 16.23 -14.09
C PRO A 24 18.52 16.77 -14.63
N GLY A 25 17.62 17.20 -13.75
CA GLY A 25 16.30 17.73 -14.14
C GLY A 25 15.23 16.69 -14.46
N GLY A 26 15.51 15.39 -14.31
CA GLY A 26 14.50 14.33 -14.45
C GLY A 26 13.37 14.48 -13.44
N SER A 27 12.13 14.35 -13.89
CA SER A 27 10.95 14.36 -13.03
C SER A 27 10.90 13.05 -12.24
N SER A 28 11.25 13.10 -10.95
CA SER A 28 11.11 11.93 -10.07
C SER A 28 9.64 11.56 -9.87
N VAL A 29 9.42 10.27 -9.70
CA VAL A 29 8.12 9.66 -9.40
C VAL A 29 8.05 9.27 -7.92
N GLY A 30 6.85 9.21 -7.39
CA GLY A 30 6.55 8.59 -6.12
C GLY A 30 6.39 7.09 -6.24
N MET A 31 6.37 6.42 -5.09
CA MET A 31 6.18 4.99 -4.97
C MET A 31 5.18 4.67 -3.86
N LEU A 32 4.42 3.60 -4.06
CA LEU A 32 3.54 2.96 -3.08
C LEU A 32 3.86 1.48 -3.00
N ASP A 33 4.09 0.99 -1.79
CA ASP A 33 4.26 -0.43 -1.51
C ASP A 33 3.19 -0.88 -0.52
N LEU A 34 2.48 -1.95 -0.82
CA LEU A 34 1.54 -2.58 0.11
C LEU A 34 2.04 -3.99 0.40
N GLY A 35 2.75 -4.13 1.51
CA GLY A 35 3.19 -5.42 2.03
C GLY A 35 2.12 -6.09 2.91
N GLY A 36 2.50 -7.18 3.56
CA GLY A 36 1.61 -7.92 4.46
C GLY A 36 1.34 -7.19 5.78
N GLY A 37 2.38 -6.66 6.41
CA GLY A 37 2.30 -6.00 7.73
C GLY A 37 2.28 -4.47 7.70
N SER A 38 2.78 -3.84 6.63
CA SER A 38 2.85 -2.39 6.49
C SER A 38 2.58 -1.95 5.06
N THR A 39 2.31 -0.65 4.89
CA THR A 39 2.32 0.03 3.60
C THR A 39 3.25 1.23 3.65
N GLN A 40 3.97 1.45 2.56
CA GLN A 40 4.93 2.54 2.41
C GLN A 40 4.48 3.49 1.32
N ILE A 41 4.75 4.77 1.57
CA ILE A 41 4.66 5.83 0.58
C ILE A 41 5.96 6.62 0.62
N ALA A 42 6.56 6.85 -0.55
CA ALA A 42 7.71 7.72 -0.65
C ALA A 42 7.68 8.54 -1.95
N PHE A 43 7.98 9.83 -1.87
CA PHE A 43 8.15 10.71 -3.02
C PHE A 43 9.06 11.89 -2.68
N LEU A 44 9.51 12.62 -3.70
CA LEU A 44 10.26 13.86 -3.53
C LEU A 44 9.29 15.05 -3.58
N PRO A 45 9.04 15.74 -2.44
CA PRO A 45 8.23 16.96 -2.43
C PRO A 45 8.90 18.07 -3.24
N ARG A 46 8.08 18.83 -3.97
CA ARG A 46 8.49 19.98 -4.79
C ARG A 46 7.90 21.28 -4.27
N VAL A 47 6.83 21.22 -3.47
CA VAL A 47 6.22 22.40 -2.88
C VAL A 47 6.63 22.56 -1.42
N GLU A 48 7.03 23.78 -1.05
CA GLU A 48 7.49 24.11 0.31
C GLU A 48 6.39 23.83 1.35
N GLY A 49 5.12 24.02 0.98
CA GLY A 49 3.98 23.71 1.85
C GLY A 49 3.96 22.25 2.32
N THR A 50 4.32 21.28 1.48
CA THR A 50 4.40 19.87 1.89
C THR A 50 5.55 19.66 2.86
N LEU A 51 6.70 20.30 2.64
CA LEU A 51 7.85 20.19 3.54
C LEU A 51 7.55 20.76 4.93
N GLN A 52 6.76 21.83 5.02
CA GLN A 52 6.40 22.47 6.28
C GLN A 52 5.25 21.75 7.00
N ALA A 53 4.27 21.24 6.26
CA ALA A 53 3.12 20.52 6.83
C ALA A 53 3.44 19.06 7.20
N SER A 54 4.55 18.51 6.71
CA SER A 54 4.94 17.12 7.00
C SER A 54 5.19 16.91 8.50
N PRO A 55 4.60 15.87 9.11
CA PRO A 55 4.82 15.57 10.52
C PRO A 55 6.28 15.21 10.84
N PRO A 56 6.70 15.31 12.11
CA PRO A 56 8.00 14.82 12.53
C PRO A 56 8.22 13.35 12.13
N GLY A 57 9.37 13.04 11.53
CA GLY A 57 9.72 11.69 11.07
C GLY A 57 9.24 11.31 9.67
N TYR A 58 8.47 12.17 8.99
CA TYR A 58 8.00 11.93 7.61
C TYR A 58 8.96 12.41 6.53
N LEU A 59 9.94 13.23 6.90
CA LEU A 59 10.96 13.70 5.97
C LEU A 59 12.28 12.98 6.23
N THR A 60 12.79 12.29 5.21
CA THR A 60 14.07 11.58 5.26
C THR A 60 15.06 12.24 4.32
N ALA A 61 16.21 12.65 4.86
CA ALA A 61 17.31 13.16 4.05
C ALA A 61 18.11 11.98 3.49
N LEU A 62 18.29 11.95 2.18
CA LEU A 62 19.03 10.94 1.45
C LEU A 62 20.11 11.63 0.62
N ARG A 63 21.37 11.21 0.74
CA ARG A 63 22.41 11.63 -0.19
C ARG A 63 22.80 10.45 -1.07
N MET A 64 22.70 10.63 -2.38
CA MET A 64 23.05 9.64 -3.41
C MET A 64 23.44 10.33 -4.72
N PHE A 65 24.38 9.73 -5.46
CA PHE A 65 24.85 10.24 -6.75
C PHE A 65 25.27 11.72 -6.68
N ASN A 66 25.99 12.07 -5.61
CA ASN A 66 26.45 13.43 -5.29
C ASN A 66 25.33 14.49 -5.17
N ARG A 67 24.11 14.07 -4.85
CA ARG A 67 22.96 14.95 -4.59
C ARG A 67 22.32 14.61 -3.26
N THR A 68 21.75 15.63 -2.62
CA THR A 68 20.94 15.48 -1.41
C THR A 68 19.47 15.65 -1.78
N TYR A 69 18.67 14.68 -1.41
CA TYR A 69 17.22 14.64 -1.55
C TYR A 69 16.61 14.73 -0.15
N LYS A 70 15.48 15.43 -0.03
CA LYS A 70 14.64 15.44 1.17
C LYS A 70 13.32 14.79 0.80
N LEU A 71 13.21 13.49 1.03
CA LEU A 71 12.07 12.69 0.62
C LEU A 71 10.97 12.79 1.68
N TYR A 72 9.72 12.88 1.25
CA TYR A 72 8.60 12.43 2.06
C TYR A 72 8.62 10.90 2.02
N SER A 73 8.77 10.26 3.18
CA SER A 73 8.77 8.80 3.30
C SER A 73 8.18 8.40 4.64
N TYR A 74 7.23 7.47 4.61
CA TYR A 74 6.70 6.88 5.83
C TYR A 74 6.22 5.46 5.61
N SER A 75 6.34 4.64 6.66
CA SER A 75 5.84 3.27 6.71
C SER A 75 4.76 3.15 7.78
N TYR A 76 3.56 2.79 7.35
CA TYR A 76 2.41 2.62 8.24
C TYR A 76 2.32 1.16 8.69
N LEU A 77 2.95 0.87 9.83
CA LEU A 77 2.90 -0.46 10.44
C LEU A 77 1.47 -0.81 10.91
N GLY A 78 1.06 -2.06 10.66
CA GLY A 78 -0.29 -2.57 10.89
C GLY A 78 -1.30 -2.14 9.82
N LEU A 79 -0.86 -1.44 8.77
CA LEU A 79 -1.66 -1.09 7.58
C LEU A 79 -1.16 -1.81 6.32
N GLY A 80 -0.43 -2.92 6.47
CA GLY A 80 -0.27 -3.87 5.36
C GLY A 80 -1.55 -4.66 5.13
N LEU A 81 -1.70 -5.31 3.98
CA LEU A 81 -2.97 -5.94 3.59
C LEU A 81 -3.42 -7.00 4.61
N MET A 82 -2.51 -7.86 5.09
CA MET A 82 -2.85 -8.94 6.02
C MET A 82 -3.15 -8.41 7.43
N SER A 83 -2.33 -7.49 7.95
CA SER A 83 -2.60 -6.87 9.27
C SER A 83 -3.87 -6.02 9.26
N ALA A 84 -4.14 -5.30 8.16
CA ALA A 84 -5.39 -4.56 8.00
C ALA A 84 -6.60 -5.50 7.95
N ARG A 85 -6.49 -6.63 7.23
CA ARG A 85 -7.53 -7.67 7.21
C ARG A 85 -7.84 -8.16 8.62
N LEU A 86 -6.83 -8.48 9.43
CA LEU A 86 -7.02 -8.88 10.82
C LEU A 86 -7.78 -7.82 11.63
N ALA A 87 -7.40 -6.54 11.50
CA ALA A 87 -8.07 -5.44 12.19
C ALA A 87 -9.54 -5.26 11.73
N ILE A 88 -9.81 -5.39 10.43
CA ILE A 88 -11.16 -5.29 9.86
C ILE A 88 -12.04 -6.44 10.35
N LEU A 89 -11.48 -7.66 10.46
CA LEU A 89 -12.12 -8.82 11.06
C LEU A 89 -12.38 -8.68 12.58
N GLY A 90 -11.74 -7.69 13.24
CA GLY A 90 -11.87 -7.46 14.68
C GLY A 90 -10.86 -8.26 15.53
N GLY A 91 -9.82 -8.81 14.91
CA GLY A 91 -8.71 -9.44 15.59
C GLY A 91 -7.65 -8.44 16.07
N VAL A 92 -6.69 -8.96 16.82
CA VAL A 92 -5.54 -8.20 17.35
C VAL A 92 -4.26 -8.97 17.00
N GLU A 93 -3.27 -8.27 16.44
CA GLU A 93 -2.00 -8.87 16.00
C GLU A 93 -1.31 -9.63 17.14
N GLY A 94 -0.83 -10.84 16.86
CA GLY A 94 -0.16 -11.70 17.84
C GLY A 94 -1.05 -12.22 18.97
N GLN A 95 -2.37 -12.00 18.92
CA GLN A 95 -3.32 -12.50 19.90
C GLN A 95 -4.28 -13.50 19.26
N PRO A 96 -4.36 -14.75 19.76
CA PRO A 96 -5.44 -15.66 19.42
C PRO A 96 -6.79 -15.07 19.82
N ALA A 97 -7.85 -15.48 19.11
CA ALA A 97 -9.19 -15.12 19.53
C ALA A 97 -9.47 -15.67 20.95
N LYS A 98 -9.87 -14.80 21.88
CA LYS A 98 -10.22 -15.20 23.25
C LYS A 98 -11.26 -16.31 23.22
N ASP A 99 -11.00 -17.40 23.93
CA ASP A 99 -11.91 -18.55 24.10
C ASP A 99 -12.40 -19.18 22.78
N GLY A 100 -11.61 -19.08 21.70
CA GLY A 100 -12.00 -19.61 20.39
C GLY A 100 -13.18 -18.87 19.75
N LYS A 101 -13.43 -17.63 20.19
CA LYS A 101 -14.51 -16.78 19.67
C LYS A 101 -14.33 -16.51 18.18
N GLU A 102 -15.42 -16.63 17.44
CA GLU A 102 -15.46 -16.33 16.01
C GLU A 102 -15.36 -14.81 15.78
N LEU A 103 -14.50 -14.42 14.83
CA LEU A 103 -14.38 -13.05 14.34
C LEU A 103 -15.47 -12.80 13.28
N VAL A 104 -16.46 -12.00 13.65
CA VAL A 104 -17.60 -11.68 12.79
C VAL A 104 -17.33 -10.36 12.09
N SER A 105 -17.36 -10.35 10.75
CA SER A 105 -17.04 -9.17 9.95
C SER A 105 -18.16 -8.74 9.01
N PRO A 106 -18.43 -7.43 8.89
CA PRO A 106 -19.34 -6.89 7.88
C PRO A 106 -18.75 -6.91 6.46
N CYS A 107 -17.48 -7.29 6.29
CA CYS A 107 -16.83 -7.36 4.99
C CYS A 107 -16.85 -8.76 4.35
N LEU A 108 -17.47 -9.73 5.02
CA LEU A 108 -17.62 -11.11 4.54
C LEU A 108 -19.09 -11.41 4.25
N SER A 109 -19.34 -12.24 3.24
CA SER A 109 -20.71 -12.65 2.88
C SER A 109 -21.44 -13.25 4.10
N PRO A 110 -22.72 -12.93 4.35
CA PRO A 110 -23.46 -13.42 5.52
C PRO A 110 -23.53 -14.95 5.64
N SER A 111 -23.39 -15.67 4.53
CA SER A 111 -23.34 -17.14 4.50
C SER A 111 -21.94 -17.71 4.67
N PHE A 112 -20.90 -16.88 4.63
CA PHE A 112 -19.52 -17.33 4.74
C PHE A 112 -19.16 -17.66 6.18
N LYS A 113 -18.53 -18.82 6.35
CA LYS A 113 -17.89 -19.25 7.58
C LYS A 113 -16.66 -20.08 7.21
N GLY A 114 -15.53 -19.79 7.82
CA GLY A 114 -14.27 -20.46 7.49
C GLY A 114 -13.19 -20.22 8.52
N GLU A 115 -12.03 -20.81 8.25
CA GLU A 115 -10.80 -20.59 9.01
C GLU A 115 -9.81 -19.82 8.14
N TRP A 116 -9.07 -18.93 8.77
CA TRP A 116 -8.04 -18.12 8.14
C TRP A 116 -6.83 -18.06 9.05
N GLU A 117 -5.65 -18.38 8.51
CA GLU A 117 -4.40 -18.33 9.23
C GLU A 117 -3.64 -17.03 8.93
N HIS A 118 -3.14 -16.39 9.97
CA HIS A 118 -2.27 -15.22 9.87
C HIS A 118 -1.29 -15.21 11.04
N ALA A 119 -0.01 -14.99 10.74
CA ALA A 119 1.07 -15.00 11.74
C ALA A 119 1.05 -16.24 12.65
N GLU A 120 0.88 -17.43 12.06
CA GLU A 120 0.82 -18.73 12.77
C GLU A 120 -0.39 -18.89 13.72
N VAL A 121 -1.37 -17.99 13.65
CA VAL A 121 -2.62 -18.05 14.41
C VAL A 121 -3.79 -18.34 13.48
N THR A 122 -4.55 -19.40 13.79
CA THR A 122 -5.78 -19.74 13.06
C THR A 122 -6.98 -19.02 13.69
N TYR A 123 -7.69 -18.25 12.87
CA TYR A 123 -8.90 -17.53 13.25
C TYR A 123 -10.13 -18.17 12.60
N ARG A 124 -11.18 -18.39 13.40
CA ARG A 124 -12.52 -18.69 12.87
C ARG A 124 -13.18 -17.38 12.50
N VAL A 125 -13.59 -17.25 11.24
CA VAL A 125 -14.16 -16.02 10.68
C VAL A 125 -15.53 -16.29 10.07
N SER A 126 -16.44 -15.33 10.21
CA SER A 126 -17.76 -15.41 9.60
C SER A 126 -18.29 -14.05 9.15
N GLY A 127 -19.26 -14.09 8.24
CA GLY A 127 -19.98 -12.90 7.81
C GLY A 127 -21.02 -12.45 8.83
N GLN A 128 -21.13 -11.13 8.98
CA GLN A 128 -22.22 -10.51 9.72
C GLN A 128 -23.54 -10.70 8.97
N LYS A 129 -24.65 -10.89 9.70
CA LYS A 129 -25.99 -10.93 9.11
C LYS A 129 -26.30 -9.62 8.36
N ALA A 130 -26.79 -9.73 7.13
CA ALA A 130 -27.07 -8.58 6.29
C ALA A 130 -28.24 -7.75 6.85
N VAL A 131 -27.94 -6.49 7.14
CA VAL A 131 -28.92 -5.43 7.48
C VAL A 131 -28.89 -4.29 6.45
N ALA A 132 -27.90 -4.30 5.55
CA ALA A 132 -27.68 -3.33 4.48
C ALA A 132 -26.77 -3.98 3.41
N SER A 133 -26.37 -3.21 2.39
CA SER A 133 -25.40 -3.63 1.36
C SER A 133 -24.07 -4.03 1.99
N LEU A 134 -23.52 -5.18 1.58
CA LEU A 134 -22.23 -5.67 2.06
C LEU A 134 -21.10 -4.65 1.88
N HIS A 135 -21.07 -3.96 0.74
CA HIS A 135 -20.05 -2.94 0.46
C HIS A 135 -20.16 -1.75 1.44
N GLU A 136 -21.38 -1.29 1.75
CA GLU A 136 -21.59 -0.14 2.65
C GLU A 136 -21.14 -0.45 4.07
N LEU A 137 -21.54 -1.63 4.58
CA LEU A 137 -21.12 -2.08 5.92
C LEU A 137 -19.61 -2.31 5.98
N CYS A 138 -19.03 -2.86 4.92
CA CYS A 138 -17.59 -3.05 4.83
C CYS A 138 -16.83 -1.72 4.79
N ALA A 139 -17.26 -0.78 3.94
CA ALA A 139 -16.64 0.54 3.84
C ALA A 139 -16.69 1.30 5.17
N ALA A 140 -17.79 1.20 5.92
CA ALA A 140 -17.90 1.79 7.25
C ALA A 140 -16.86 1.20 8.23
N ARG A 141 -16.71 -0.13 8.24
CA ARG A 141 -15.72 -0.83 9.09
C ARG A 141 -14.29 -0.49 8.69
N VAL A 142 -13.98 -0.47 7.40
CA VAL A 142 -12.66 -0.09 6.89
C VAL A 142 -12.34 1.36 7.27
N SER A 143 -13.30 2.28 7.13
CA SER A 143 -13.13 3.69 7.50
C SER A 143 -12.84 3.86 9.00
N GLU A 144 -13.44 3.03 9.87
CA GLU A 144 -13.12 2.99 11.29
C GLU A 144 -11.66 2.57 11.54
N VAL A 145 -11.20 1.52 10.85
CA VAL A 145 -9.83 1.02 10.96
C VAL A 145 -8.79 2.04 10.47
N LEU A 146 -9.12 2.80 9.43
CA LEU A 146 -8.20 3.79 8.83
C LEU A 146 -8.23 5.17 9.50
N ARG A 147 -9.28 5.49 10.27
CA ARG A 147 -9.49 6.82 10.86
C ARG A 147 -8.26 7.33 11.59
N ASN A 148 -7.75 8.49 11.17
CA ASN A 148 -6.58 9.16 11.75
C ASN A 148 -5.29 8.31 11.79
N ARG A 149 -5.19 7.25 10.98
CA ARG A 149 -4.02 6.37 10.95
C ARG A 149 -3.00 6.71 9.88
N VAL A 150 -3.38 7.54 8.90
CA VAL A 150 -2.49 7.99 7.83
C VAL A 150 -2.43 9.50 7.75
N HIS A 151 -1.32 10.01 7.22
CA HIS A 151 -1.16 11.43 6.95
C HIS A 151 -1.59 11.72 5.52
N ARG A 152 -2.59 12.58 5.38
CA ARG A 152 -3.07 13.07 4.09
C ARG A 152 -2.17 14.18 3.58
N THR A 153 -1.76 14.12 2.33
CA THR A 153 -1.01 15.21 1.67
C THR A 153 -1.69 15.59 0.36
N GLU A 154 -1.64 16.86 -0.01
CA GLU A 154 -2.27 17.35 -1.25
C GLU A 154 -1.37 17.13 -2.48
N GLU A 155 -0.05 17.03 -2.29
CA GLU A 155 0.91 16.93 -3.38
C GLU A 155 0.86 15.59 -4.12
N VAL A 156 0.31 14.53 -3.50
CA VAL A 156 0.13 13.23 -4.19
C VAL A 156 -0.76 13.34 -5.43
N LYS A 157 -1.57 14.40 -5.54
CA LYS A 157 -2.36 14.73 -6.73
C LYS A 157 -1.48 14.99 -7.95
N HIS A 158 -0.33 15.64 -7.73
CA HIS A 158 0.53 16.19 -8.78
C HIS A 158 1.79 15.36 -9.05
N VAL A 159 2.08 14.35 -8.22
CA VAL A 159 3.21 13.45 -8.40
C VAL A 159 2.75 12.16 -9.08
N ASP A 160 3.48 11.67 -10.07
CA ASP A 160 3.21 10.36 -10.67
C ASP A 160 3.67 9.24 -9.73
N PHE A 161 2.88 8.18 -9.59
CA PHE A 161 3.19 7.08 -8.67
C PHE A 161 3.26 5.73 -9.37
N TYR A 162 4.25 4.94 -8.96
CA TYR A 162 4.27 3.50 -9.17
C TYR A 162 3.75 2.80 -7.91
N ALA A 163 2.89 1.81 -8.07
CA ALA A 163 2.37 0.97 -7.00
C ALA A 163 2.68 -0.50 -7.28
N PHE A 164 3.10 -1.25 -6.27
CA PHE A 164 3.50 -2.65 -6.43
C PHE A 164 3.09 -3.49 -5.19
N SER A 165 3.54 -4.74 -5.15
CA SER A 165 3.13 -5.73 -4.14
C SER A 165 1.61 -5.95 -4.15
N TYR A 166 0.92 -5.92 -3.01
CA TYR A 166 -0.51 -6.23 -2.97
C TYR A 166 -1.40 -5.24 -3.76
N TYR A 167 -0.94 -4.00 -4.02
CA TYR A 167 -1.66 -3.13 -4.96
C TYR A 167 -1.74 -3.78 -6.35
N TYR A 168 -0.64 -4.37 -6.82
CA TYR A 168 -0.55 -5.10 -8.08
C TYR A 168 -1.42 -6.37 -8.04
N ASP A 169 -1.23 -7.19 -7.01
CA ASP A 169 -1.87 -8.51 -6.95
C ASP A 169 -3.39 -8.41 -6.90
N LEU A 170 -3.93 -7.44 -6.16
CA LEU A 170 -5.37 -7.18 -6.12
C LEU A 170 -5.91 -6.68 -7.45
N ALA A 171 -5.22 -5.74 -8.10
CA ALA A 171 -5.64 -5.21 -9.39
C ALA A 171 -5.62 -6.28 -10.49
N ALA A 172 -4.55 -7.08 -10.55
CA ALA A 172 -4.43 -8.19 -11.50
C ALA A 172 -5.46 -9.29 -11.21
N GLY A 173 -5.69 -9.61 -9.93
CA GLY A 173 -6.62 -10.66 -9.50
C GLY A 173 -8.09 -10.40 -9.88
N VAL A 174 -8.45 -9.13 -10.11
CA VAL A 174 -9.80 -8.75 -10.58
C VAL A 174 -9.80 -8.16 -11.99
N GLY A 175 -8.69 -8.30 -12.73
CA GLY A 175 -8.60 -7.95 -14.15
C GLY A 175 -8.59 -6.45 -14.45
N LEU A 176 -8.22 -5.59 -13.49
CA LEU A 176 -8.01 -4.15 -13.73
C LEU A 176 -6.73 -3.86 -14.53
N ILE A 177 -5.77 -4.78 -14.49
CA ILE A 177 -4.51 -4.73 -15.23
C ILE A 177 -4.18 -6.13 -15.77
N ASP A 178 -3.24 -6.18 -16.73
CA ASP A 178 -2.68 -7.45 -17.20
C ASP A 178 -1.82 -8.08 -16.10
N ALA A 179 -2.06 -9.36 -15.80
CA ALA A 179 -1.40 -10.06 -14.69
C ALA A 179 0.10 -10.31 -14.92
N GLU A 180 0.57 -10.35 -16.16
CA GLU A 180 1.97 -10.56 -16.52
C GLU A 180 2.72 -9.25 -16.73
N LYS A 181 2.07 -8.28 -17.40
CA LYS A 181 2.69 -7.04 -17.85
C LYS A 181 2.46 -5.86 -16.91
N GLY A 182 1.47 -5.94 -16.03
CA GLY A 182 0.98 -4.81 -15.26
C GLY A 182 0.18 -3.84 -16.12
N GLY A 183 0.11 -2.58 -15.69
CA GLY A 183 -0.65 -1.57 -16.42
C GLY A 183 -0.77 -0.25 -15.69
N SER A 184 -1.74 0.56 -16.12
CA SER A 184 -2.15 1.77 -15.41
C SER A 184 -3.63 1.66 -15.11
N LEU A 185 -4.04 2.10 -13.91
CA LEU A 185 -5.45 2.15 -13.53
C LEU A 185 -5.77 3.46 -12.82
N VAL A 186 -7.04 3.81 -12.82
CA VAL A 186 -7.55 4.99 -12.11
C VAL A 186 -7.92 4.57 -10.68
N VAL A 187 -7.57 5.36 -9.65
CA VAL A 187 -7.83 5.00 -8.23
C VAL A 187 -9.30 4.62 -7.97
N GLY A 188 -10.24 5.28 -8.65
CA GLY A 188 -11.67 4.97 -8.59
C GLY A 188 -12.04 3.56 -9.08
N ASP A 189 -11.21 2.93 -9.92
CA ASP A 189 -11.47 1.58 -10.45
C ASP A 189 -11.43 0.52 -9.33
N PHE A 190 -10.60 0.70 -8.30
CA PHE A 190 -10.62 -0.16 -7.11
C PHE A 190 -11.97 -0.10 -6.39
N GLU A 191 -12.60 1.07 -6.31
CA GLU A 191 -13.92 1.23 -5.68
C GLU A 191 -15.01 0.55 -6.52
N ILE A 192 -14.94 0.71 -7.85
CA ILE A 192 -15.89 0.08 -8.77
C ILE A 192 -15.78 -1.45 -8.66
N ALA A 193 -14.55 -1.97 -8.68
CA ALA A 193 -14.27 -3.39 -8.49
C ALA A 193 -14.75 -3.89 -7.13
N ALA A 194 -14.49 -3.13 -6.05
CA ALA A 194 -14.97 -3.46 -4.70
C ALA A 194 -16.50 -3.61 -4.69
N LYS A 195 -17.25 -2.61 -5.19
CA LYS A 195 -18.72 -2.66 -5.26
C LYS A 195 -19.22 -3.87 -6.04
N TYR A 196 -18.61 -4.16 -7.19
CA TYR A 196 -18.97 -5.30 -8.02
C TYR A 196 -18.73 -6.64 -7.30
N VAL A 197 -17.55 -6.82 -6.70
CA VAL A 197 -17.18 -8.05 -5.99
C VAL A 197 -18.04 -8.24 -4.75
N CYS A 198 -18.25 -7.19 -3.95
CA CYS A 198 -19.12 -7.25 -2.77
C CYS A 198 -20.55 -7.68 -3.13
N ARG A 199 -21.14 -7.10 -4.19
CA ARG A 199 -22.48 -7.49 -4.66
C ARG A 199 -22.52 -8.95 -5.14
N THR A 200 -21.46 -9.41 -5.79
CA THR A 200 -21.39 -10.79 -6.29
C THR A 200 -21.30 -11.80 -5.14
N LEU A 201 -20.52 -11.48 -4.10
CA LEU A 201 -20.39 -12.31 -2.88
C LEU A 201 -21.70 -12.49 -2.10
N GLU A 202 -22.66 -11.57 -2.23
CA GLU A 202 -24.00 -11.71 -1.62
C GLU A 202 -24.85 -12.79 -2.31
N THR A 203 -24.54 -13.13 -3.56
CA THR A 203 -25.36 -14.02 -4.39
C THR A 203 -24.67 -15.34 -4.74
N GLN A 204 -23.33 -15.38 -4.73
CA GLN A 204 -22.55 -16.54 -5.14
C GLN A 204 -21.37 -16.77 -4.19
N PRO A 205 -21.15 -18.01 -3.71
CA PRO A 205 -19.90 -18.37 -3.04
C PRO A 205 -18.73 -18.17 -4.01
N GLN A 206 -17.81 -17.26 -3.67
CA GLN A 206 -16.59 -17.04 -4.45
C GLN A 206 -15.41 -17.75 -3.81
N SER A 207 -14.43 -18.11 -4.64
CA SER A 207 -13.16 -18.71 -4.19
C SER A 207 -12.33 -17.77 -3.32
N SER A 208 -12.52 -16.46 -3.44
CA SER A 208 -11.83 -15.44 -2.63
C SER A 208 -12.82 -14.72 -1.71
N PRO A 209 -13.01 -15.18 -0.47
CA PRO A 209 -13.98 -14.59 0.46
C PRO A 209 -13.58 -13.19 0.94
N PHE A 210 -12.30 -12.82 0.83
CA PHE A 210 -11.77 -11.53 1.29
C PHE A 210 -11.72 -10.45 0.21
N ALA A 211 -12.01 -10.76 -1.05
CA ALA A 211 -11.82 -9.81 -2.16
C ALA A 211 -12.62 -8.50 -1.99
N CYS A 212 -13.86 -8.57 -1.50
CA CYS A 212 -14.66 -7.38 -1.17
C CYS A 212 -13.96 -6.51 -0.11
N MET A 213 -13.45 -7.14 0.95
CA MET A 213 -12.72 -6.47 2.01
C MET A 213 -11.46 -5.78 1.50
N ASP A 214 -10.62 -6.51 0.77
CA ASP A 214 -9.30 -6.06 0.35
C ASP A 214 -9.37 -4.91 -0.66
N LEU A 215 -10.31 -4.98 -1.62
CA LEU A 215 -10.51 -3.92 -2.60
C LEU A 215 -11.13 -2.67 -1.95
N THR A 216 -12.07 -2.85 -1.02
CA THR A 216 -12.62 -1.75 -0.22
C THR A 216 -11.53 -1.07 0.60
N TYR A 217 -10.65 -1.87 1.22
CA TYR A 217 -9.50 -1.40 1.97
C TYR A 217 -8.54 -0.56 1.13
N VAL A 218 -8.07 -1.09 -0.01
CA VAL A 218 -7.15 -0.37 -0.90
C VAL A 218 -7.78 0.92 -1.44
N SER A 219 -9.05 0.88 -1.84
CA SER A 219 -9.75 2.06 -2.33
C SER A 219 -9.79 3.19 -1.29
N LEU A 220 -10.14 2.87 -0.04
CA LEU A 220 -10.22 3.86 1.03
C LEU A 220 -8.85 4.30 1.52
N LEU A 221 -7.87 3.40 1.62
CA LEU A 221 -6.49 3.72 1.99
C LEU A 221 -5.88 4.77 1.04
N LEU A 222 -6.04 4.59 -0.27
CA LEU A 222 -5.57 5.56 -1.26
C LEU A 222 -6.27 6.92 -1.12
N GLN A 223 -7.57 6.93 -0.84
CA GLN A 223 -8.31 8.18 -0.61
C GLN A 223 -7.87 8.90 0.67
N GLU A 224 -7.57 8.15 1.74
CA GLU A 224 -7.07 8.68 3.01
C GLU A 224 -5.65 9.27 2.87
N PHE A 225 -4.80 8.72 2.00
CA PHE A 225 -3.53 9.37 1.62
C PHE A 225 -3.72 10.70 0.88
N GLY A 226 -4.91 10.95 0.32
CA GLY A 226 -5.24 12.16 -0.42
C GLY A 226 -5.30 11.98 -1.94
N PHE A 227 -5.16 10.74 -2.45
CA PHE A 227 -5.28 10.48 -3.87
C PHE A 227 -6.72 10.73 -4.35
N PRO A 228 -6.93 11.55 -5.39
CA PRO A 228 -8.25 11.75 -5.96
C PRO A 228 -8.66 10.50 -6.73
N ARG A 229 -9.98 10.24 -6.81
CA ARG A 229 -10.52 9.08 -7.53
C ARG A 229 -10.08 9.04 -9.00
N SER A 230 -9.81 10.19 -9.62
CA SER A 230 -9.32 10.31 -11.00
C SER A 230 -7.81 10.11 -11.17
N LYS A 231 -7.04 9.94 -10.07
CA LYS A 231 -5.59 9.75 -10.16
C LYS A 231 -5.28 8.44 -10.88
N VAL A 232 -4.34 8.50 -11.81
CA VAL A 232 -3.77 7.31 -12.44
C VAL A 232 -2.56 6.83 -11.64
N LEU A 233 -2.52 5.53 -11.36
CA LEU A 233 -1.37 4.83 -10.79
C LEU A 233 -0.79 3.88 -11.82
N LYS A 234 0.55 3.73 -11.85
CA LYS A 234 1.24 2.73 -12.66
C LYS A 234 1.51 1.50 -11.80
N LEU A 235 0.97 0.35 -12.16
CA LEU A 235 1.13 -0.89 -11.41
C LEU A 235 2.07 -1.82 -12.17
N THR A 236 3.16 -2.20 -11.52
CA THR A 236 4.14 -3.09 -12.13
C THR A 236 4.79 -4.01 -11.10
N ARG A 237 5.21 -5.20 -11.53
CA ARG A 237 6.14 -6.07 -10.79
C ARG A 237 7.59 -5.86 -11.21
N LYS A 238 7.82 -5.35 -12.43
CA LYS A 238 9.15 -5.21 -13.03
C LYS A 238 9.27 -3.95 -13.88
N ILE A 239 10.43 -3.28 -13.81
CA ILE A 239 10.80 -2.22 -14.75
C ILE A 239 12.11 -2.68 -15.40
N ASP A 240 12.13 -2.72 -16.74
CA ASP A 240 13.27 -3.22 -17.52
C ASP A 240 13.78 -4.61 -17.06
N ASN A 241 12.84 -5.54 -16.84
CA ASN A 241 13.07 -6.90 -16.31
C ASN A 241 13.64 -6.99 -14.89
N VAL A 242 13.79 -5.86 -14.19
CA VAL A 242 14.21 -5.82 -12.79
C VAL A 242 12.99 -5.69 -11.89
N GLU A 243 12.94 -6.50 -10.83
CA GLU A 243 11.86 -6.49 -9.85
C GLU A 243 11.71 -5.11 -9.17
N THR A 244 10.48 -4.62 -9.09
CA THR A 244 10.17 -3.43 -8.30
C THR A 244 10.01 -3.81 -6.85
N SER A 245 11.14 -3.81 -6.14
CA SER A 245 11.25 -4.03 -4.70
C SER A 245 12.29 -3.09 -4.09
N TRP A 246 12.40 -3.09 -2.77
CA TRP A 246 13.41 -2.32 -2.05
C TRP A 246 14.85 -2.80 -2.28
N ALA A 247 15.05 -4.04 -2.76
CA ALA A 247 16.36 -4.70 -2.74
C ALA A 247 17.43 -3.96 -3.55
N LEU A 248 17.12 -3.55 -4.79
CA LEU A 248 18.10 -2.85 -5.65
C LEU A 248 18.52 -1.51 -5.05
N GLY A 249 17.57 -0.70 -4.58
CA GLY A 249 17.84 0.58 -3.95
C GLY A 249 18.63 0.45 -2.66
N ALA A 250 18.38 -0.60 -1.86
CA ALA A 250 19.16 -0.87 -0.65
C ALA A 250 20.63 -1.16 -0.99
N ILE A 251 20.89 -1.91 -2.06
CA ILE A 251 22.26 -2.17 -2.55
C ILE A 251 22.94 -0.85 -2.98
N PHE A 252 22.25 0.00 -3.75
CA PHE A 252 22.84 1.29 -4.14
C PHE A 252 23.14 2.19 -2.95
N HIS A 253 22.21 2.25 -1.99
CA HIS A 253 22.39 3.02 -0.77
C HIS A 253 23.61 2.52 0.04
N TYR A 254 23.75 1.19 0.16
CA TYR A 254 24.90 0.57 0.81
C TYR A 254 26.22 0.92 0.10
N ILE A 255 26.31 0.76 -1.22
CA ILE A 255 27.52 1.07 -2.01
C ILE A 255 27.91 2.56 -1.89
N ASP A 256 26.93 3.48 -1.97
CA ASP A 256 27.18 4.92 -1.83
C ASP A 256 27.69 5.27 -0.42
N SER A 257 27.22 4.56 0.62
CA SER A 257 27.74 4.73 1.99
C SER A 257 29.21 4.29 2.13
N LEU A 258 29.60 3.18 1.49
CA LEU A 258 30.99 2.71 1.47
C LEU A 258 31.92 3.70 0.76
N ASN A 259 31.48 4.27 -0.37
CA ASN A 259 32.29 5.24 -1.12
C ASN A 259 32.51 6.53 -0.31
N ARG A 260 31.52 6.97 0.48
CA ARG A 260 31.66 8.13 1.37
C ARG A 260 32.67 7.89 2.49
N GLN A 261 32.72 6.68 3.06
CA GLN A 261 33.71 6.34 4.10
C GLN A 261 35.15 6.37 3.57
N LYS A 262 35.35 6.07 2.28
CA LYS A 262 36.67 6.09 1.63
C LYS A 262 37.12 7.49 1.19
N SER A 263 36.24 8.47 1.19
CA SER A 263 36.54 9.87 0.83
C SER A 263 36.13 10.81 1.96
N PRO A 264 36.86 10.85 3.09
CA PRO A 264 36.65 11.89 4.08
C PRO A 264 36.98 13.22 3.41
N ALA A 265 36.10 14.21 3.57
CA ALA A 265 36.28 15.54 3.01
C ALA A 265 37.68 16.07 3.38
N SER A 266 38.50 16.29 2.34
CA SER A 266 39.71 17.09 2.39
C SER A 266 39.37 18.57 2.43
#